data_AF-A0A9X4IQ42-F1
#
_entry.id   AF-A0A9X4IQ42-F1
#
_cell.length_a   1.000
_cell.length_b   1.000
_cell.length_c   1.000
_cell.angle_alpha   90.00
_cell.angle_beta   90.00
_cell.angle_gamma   90.00
#
_symmetry.space_group_name_H-M   'P 1'
#
loop_
_entity.id
_entity.type
_entity.pdbx_description
1 polymer ?
#
loop_
_entity_poly.entity_id
_entity_poly.type
_entity_poly.pdbx_seq_one_letter_code
_entity_poly.pdbx_strand_id
1 'polypeptide(L)'
;MTRLLIPRQDIALTGDIQRVLLLAQQQGFDIKDITLGVSPTTCCQLDEWTIDSDCLMSSQDVSVSGCNLFFQYQSAIPSSYYAVKNVVQLALGSLDPLESKDQWYKDQELCSLHYSRSLELSNSDITHFAWVLALLCLDLPLEDVLVLARAAMNVSRETWPAESSYFPKPTIKQGFLATNDDLAFPVMHKDNLGLYPVVDSVDWIECLLKMGVKIIQLRMKNTEHPDLELNIIKAIKLGQRYGAQVFINDHWQLAIKQQAFGVHLGQEDIETADLEQIAKAGLCLGISTHGYYELLRVAQLKPSYIALGHIFPTTTKQMPSKPQGLVRLKLYQQLIDDLAKSTGINPIPTVAIGGIDLNNAAQVWQCGVSSLAVVRAVTEARNTRSAIQSFNSIMQVSELNLRAERRGPHAF
;
A
#
# COMPACT_ATOMS: atom_id res chain seq x y z
N MET A 1 -1.22 -19.68 14.30
CA MET A 1 -1.01 -20.86 13.43
C MET A 1 -2.08 -20.83 12.37
N THR A 2 -1.68 -20.54 11.13
CA THR A 2 -2.56 -20.46 9.96
C THR A 2 -2.63 -21.85 9.33
N ARG A 3 -3.83 -22.34 9.04
CA ARG A 3 -4.02 -23.69 8.49
C ARG A 3 -4.87 -23.63 7.24
N LEU A 4 -4.28 -23.97 6.10
CA LEU A 4 -5.00 -24.14 4.84
C LEU A 4 -5.32 -25.62 4.64
N LEU A 5 -6.61 -25.94 4.56
CA LEU A 5 -7.09 -27.28 4.24
C LEU A 5 -7.50 -27.33 2.77
N ILE A 6 -6.84 -28.20 2.00
CA ILE A 6 -7.05 -28.38 0.57
C ILE A 6 -7.95 -29.61 0.34
N PRO A 7 -8.94 -29.57 -0.56
CA PRO A 7 -9.74 -30.73 -0.91
C PRO A 7 -8.90 -31.93 -1.35
N ARG A 8 -9.31 -33.14 -0.98
CA ARG A 8 -8.56 -34.37 -1.31
C ARG A 8 -8.37 -34.56 -2.82
N GLN A 9 -9.36 -34.20 -3.62
CA GLN A 9 -9.29 -34.29 -5.08
C GLN A 9 -8.27 -33.31 -5.69
N ASP A 10 -7.96 -32.21 -4.99
CA ASP A 10 -7.06 -31.14 -5.46
C ASP A 10 -5.70 -31.16 -4.74
N ILE A 11 -5.31 -32.30 -4.18
CA ILE A 11 -4.09 -32.45 -3.37
C ILE A 11 -2.81 -32.01 -4.11
N ALA A 12 -2.80 -32.07 -5.44
CA ALA A 12 -1.69 -31.60 -6.27
C ALA A 12 -1.37 -30.11 -6.06
N LEU A 13 -2.37 -29.29 -5.73
CA LEU A 13 -2.24 -27.86 -5.47
C LEU A 13 -1.30 -27.56 -4.30
N THR A 14 -1.16 -28.50 -3.35
CA THR A 14 -0.25 -28.38 -2.20
C THR A 14 1.19 -28.07 -2.62
N GLY A 15 1.67 -28.68 -3.72
CA GLY A 15 3.03 -28.47 -4.21
C GLY A 15 3.25 -27.04 -4.71
N ASP A 16 2.28 -26.49 -5.44
CA ASP A 16 2.35 -25.12 -5.95
C ASP A 16 2.24 -24.08 -4.84
N ILE A 17 1.33 -24.28 -3.88
CA ILE A 17 1.20 -23.40 -2.71
C ILE A 17 2.49 -23.40 -1.90
N GLN A 18 3.05 -24.58 -1.61
CA GLN A 18 4.29 -24.71 -0.85
C GLN A 18 5.45 -24.00 -1.54
N ARG A 19 5.54 -24.07 -2.87
CA ARG A 19 6.54 -23.35 -3.66
C ARG A 19 6.41 -21.83 -3.48
N VAL A 20 5.20 -21.28 -3.57
CA VAL A 20 4.97 -19.84 -3.37
C VAL A 20 5.33 -19.41 -1.95
N LEU A 21 4.99 -20.21 -0.94
CA LEU A 21 5.37 -19.94 0.45
C LEU A 21 6.90 -19.91 0.63
N LEU A 22 7.64 -20.79 -0.04
CA LEU A 22 9.11 -20.77 -0.02
C LEU A 22 9.68 -19.51 -0.69
N LEU A 23 9.07 -19.02 -1.78
CA LEU A 23 9.45 -17.74 -2.38
C LEU A 23 9.17 -16.56 -1.42
N ALA A 24 8.03 -16.58 -0.74
CA ALA A 24 7.73 -15.57 0.28
C ALA A 24 8.74 -15.61 1.44
N GLN A 25 9.15 -16.79 1.89
CA GLN A 25 10.17 -16.94 2.92
C GLN A 25 11.51 -16.32 2.49
N GLN A 26 11.89 -16.45 1.21
CA GLN A 26 13.09 -15.79 0.68
C GLN A 26 13.00 -14.26 0.71
N GLN A 27 11.79 -13.69 0.60
CA GLN A 27 11.57 -12.26 0.79
C GLN A 27 11.55 -11.83 2.27
N GLY A 28 11.53 -12.80 3.20
CA GLY A 28 11.56 -12.58 4.64
C GLY A 28 10.20 -12.75 5.33
N PHE A 29 9.15 -13.18 4.63
CA PHE A 29 7.88 -13.53 5.28
C PHE A 29 8.07 -14.73 6.22
N ASP A 30 7.41 -14.70 7.38
CA ASP A 30 7.40 -15.85 8.29
C ASP A 30 6.31 -16.85 7.83
N ILE A 31 6.75 -18.08 7.53
CA ILE A 31 5.88 -19.17 7.10
C ILE A 31 5.85 -20.33 8.10
N LYS A 32 6.56 -20.23 9.24
CA LYS A 32 6.73 -21.36 10.18
C LYS A 32 5.41 -21.82 10.78
N ASP A 33 4.49 -20.89 10.98
CA ASP A 33 3.17 -21.13 11.56
C ASP A 33 2.10 -21.46 10.52
N ILE A 34 2.48 -21.61 9.24
CA ILE A 34 1.58 -21.98 8.14
C ILE A 34 1.64 -23.49 7.94
N THR A 35 0.48 -24.13 7.96
CA THR A 35 0.37 -25.57 7.69
C THR A 35 -0.60 -25.86 6.56
N LEU A 36 -0.16 -26.72 5.64
CA LEU A 36 -0.99 -27.25 4.56
C LEU A 36 -1.52 -28.62 4.98
N GLY A 37 -2.83 -28.79 4.95
CA GLY A 37 -3.50 -30.05 5.25
C GLY A 37 -4.48 -30.43 4.15
N VAL A 38 -5.05 -31.63 4.27
CA VAL A 38 -6.06 -32.13 3.33
C VAL A 38 -7.39 -32.30 4.07
N SER A 39 -8.50 -31.99 3.40
CA SER A 39 -9.86 -32.10 3.92
C SER A 39 -10.76 -32.91 2.97
N PRO A 40 -11.81 -33.60 3.49
CA PRO A 40 -12.84 -34.22 2.66
C PRO A 40 -13.85 -33.21 2.07
N THR A 41 -13.74 -31.91 2.36
CA THR A 41 -14.60 -30.86 1.81
C THR A 41 -14.35 -30.61 0.33
N THR A 42 -15.30 -29.96 -0.35
CA THR A 42 -15.18 -29.58 -1.77
C THR A 42 -14.39 -28.30 -1.98
N CYS A 43 -14.40 -27.38 -0.99
CA CYS A 43 -13.68 -26.10 -1.06
C CYS A 43 -12.43 -26.11 -0.15
N CYS A 44 -11.46 -25.26 -0.49
CA CYS A 44 -10.35 -24.93 0.40
C CYS A 44 -10.86 -24.20 1.65
N GLN A 45 -10.25 -24.44 2.81
CA GLN A 45 -10.63 -23.79 4.08
C GLN A 45 -9.43 -23.08 4.69
N LEU A 46 -9.61 -21.80 5.03
CA LEU A 46 -8.60 -20.95 5.65
C LEU A 46 -9.30 -20.00 6.63
N ASP A 47 -9.13 -20.21 7.93
CA ASP A 47 -9.82 -19.44 8.97
C ASP A 47 -11.35 -19.35 8.71
N GLU A 48 -11.92 -18.16 8.56
CA GLU A 48 -13.33 -17.94 8.19
C GLU A 48 -13.64 -18.11 6.70
N TRP A 49 -12.62 -18.28 5.86
CA TRP A 49 -12.77 -18.36 4.41
C TRP A 49 -13.03 -19.80 3.96
N THR A 50 -14.05 -19.96 3.12
CA THR A 50 -14.27 -21.14 2.30
C THR A 50 -14.09 -20.73 0.84
N ILE A 51 -12.99 -21.20 0.24
CA ILE A 51 -12.45 -20.67 -1.01
C ILE A 51 -12.55 -21.74 -2.10
N ASP A 52 -13.05 -21.36 -3.27
CA ASP A 52 -13.16 -22.26 -4.41
C ASP A 52 -12.89 -21.52 -5.73
N SER A 53 -12.70 -22.29 -6.80
CA SER A 53 -12.45 -21.77 -8.14
C SER A 53 -12.89 -22.70 -9.26
N ASP A 54 -13.38 -22.13 -10.36
CA ASP A 54 -13.73 -22.89 -11.57
C ASP A 54 -12.53 -23.57 -12.25
N CYS A 55 -11.29 -23.16 -11.96
CA CYS A 55 -10.09 -23.83 -12.48
C CYS A 55 -9.82 -25.22 -11.86
N LEU A 56 -10.50 -25.55 -10.76
CA LEU A 56 -10.46 -26.88 -10.12
C LEU A 56 -11.64 -27.77 -10.56
N MET A 57 -12.63 -27.21 -11.26
CA MET A 57 -13.86 -27.92 -11.59
C MET A 57 -13.75 -28.69 -12.91
N SER A 58 -14.32 -29.89 -12.95
CA SER A 58 -14.59 -30.58 -14.22
C SER A 58 -15.82 -29.98 -14.89
N SER A 59 -15.85 -29.95 -16.23
CA SER A 59 -16.85 -29.26 -17.05
C SER A 59 -18.32 -29.71 -16.89
N GLN A 60 -18.64 -30.60 -15.94
CA GLN A 60 -19.97 -31.21 -15.76
C GLN A 60 -20.65 -30.92 -14.41
N ASP A 61 -19.96 -30.34 -13.42
CA ASP A 61 -20.54 -29.99 -12.11
C ASP A 61 -20.41 -28.48 -11.83
N VAL A 62 -21.50 -27.74 -11.97
CA VAL A 62 -21.53 -26.26 -11.88
C VAL A 62 -22.27 -25.77 -10.63
N SER A 63 -22.59 -26.65 -9.67
CA SER A 63 -23.22 -26.23 -8.42
C SER A 63 -22.18 -25.79 -7.39
N VAL A 64 -21.85 -24.51 -7.42
CA VAL A 64 -21.01 -23.88 -6.39
C VAL A 64 -21.85 -23.68 -5.13
N SER A 65 -21.63 -24.52 -4.11
CA SER A 65 -22.30 -24.40 -2.81
C SER A 65 -21.30 -24.51 -1.67
N GLY A 66 -21.45 -23.67 -0.64
CA GLY A 66 -20.64 -23.73 0.59
C GLY A 66 -19.35 -22.89 0.60
N CYS A 67 -18.97 -22.23 -0.50
CA CYS A 67 -17.88 -21.24 -0.49
C CYS A 67 -18.40 -19.82 -0.16
N ASN A 68 -17.56 -18.98 0.43
CA ASN A 68 -17.83 -17.55 0.65
C ASN A 68 -16.91 -16.63 -0.16
N LEU A 69 -15.88 -17.20 -0.80
CA LEU A 69 -15.02 -16.55 -1.78
C LEU A 69 -14.85 -17.48 -3.00
N PHE A 70 -15.27 -16.99 -4.16
CA PHE A 70 -15.17 -17.75 -5.40
C PHE A 70 -14.31 -17.01 -6.42
N PHE A 71 -13.34 -17.70 -7.02
CA PHE A 71 -12.50 -17.17 -8.10
C PHE A 71 -12.94 -17.74 -9.44
N GLN A 72 -13.51 -16.89 -10.28
CA GLN A 72 -14.01 -17.25 -11.60
C GLN A 72 -13.00 -16.84 -12.66
N TYR A 73 -12.40 -17.80 -13.36
CA TYR A 73 -11.47 -17.59 -14.48
C TYR A 73 -12.14 -17.71 -15.86
N GLN A 74 -13.18 -18.55 -15.98
CA GLN A 74 -13.91 -18.80 -17.22
C GLN A 74 -15.32 -18.18 -17.17
N SER A 75 -15.66 -17.36 -18.18
CA SER A 75 -16.92 -16.59 -18.21
C SER A 75 -18.18 -17.41 -18.47
N ALA A 76 -18.08 -18.73 -18.59
CA ALA A 76 -19.17 -19.59 -19.04
C ALA A 76 -20.23 -19.87 -17.95
N ILE A 77 -19.95 -19.52 -16.69
CA ILE A 77 -20.87 -19.74 -15.57
C ILE A 77 -21.58 -18.42 -15.24
N PRO A 78 -22.91 -18.32 -15.44
CA PRO A 78 -23.67 -17.11 -15.16
C PRO A 78 -23.63 -16.74 -13.68
N SER A 79 -23.55 -15.44 -13.38
CA SER A 79 -23.54 -14.92 -12.01
C SER A 79 -24.77 -15.32 -11.17
N SER A 80 -25.86 -15.74 -11.82
CA SER A 80 -27.09 -16.24 -11.20
C SER A 80 -26.95 -17.61 -10.53
N TYR A 81 -25.84 -18.33 -10.72
CA TYR A 81 -25.59 -19.64 -10.07
C TYR A 81 -24.83 -19.53 -8.75
N TYR A 82 -24.33 -18.35 -8.37
CA TYR A 82 -23.55 -18.17 -7.15
C TYR A 82 -24.43 -17.63 -6.02
N ALA A 83 -24.82 -18.48 -5.09
CA ALA A 83 -25.31 -18.05 -3.77
C ALA A 83 -24.11 -17.74 -2.84
N VAL A 84 -23.13 -16.96 -3.33
CA VAL A 84 -21.84 -16.71 -2.66
C VAL A 84 -21.76 -15.24 -2.26
N LYS A 85 -21.27 -14.96 -1.04
CA LYS A 85 -21.18 -13.58 -0.51
C LYS A 85 -20.21 -12.69 -1.31
N ASN A 86 -19.07 -13.24 -1.76
CA ASN A 86 -18.08 -12.51 -2.55
C ASN A 86 -17.62 -13.35 -3.76
N VAL A 87 -17.81 -12.81 -4.96
CA VAL A 87 -17.29 -13.39 -6.21
C VAL A 87 -16.20 -12.48 -6.75
N VAL A 88 -15.03 -13.05 -6.99
CA VAL A 88 -13.92 -12.41 -7.68
C VAL A 88 -13.92 -12.92 -9.11
N GLN A 89 -14.19 -12.02 -10.04
CA GLN A 89 -14.15 -12.30 -11.47
C GLN A 89 -12.76 -11.99 -12.02
N LEU A 90 -12.05 -13.02 -12.41
CA LEU A 90 -10.71 -12.92 -12.99
C LEU A 90 -10.83 -13.13 -14.49
N ALA A 91 -10.40 -12.15 -15.28
CA ALA A 91 -10.38 -12.32 -16.73
C ALA A 91 -9.06 -12.99 -17.16
N LEU A 92 -8.77 -14.20 -16.68
CA LEU A 92 -7.72 -15.03 -17.29
C LEU A 92 -8.21 -15.59 -18.63
N GLY A 93 -8.44 -14.72 -19.62
CA GLY A 93 -8.87 -15.14 -20.95
C GLY A 93 -10.02 -14.37 -21.59
N SER A 94 -10.25 -13.10 -21.23
CA SER A 94 -11.06 -12.24 -22.10
C SER A 94 -10.48 -12.24 -23.52
N LEU A 95 -11.32 -12.54 -24.51
CA LEU A 95 -10.95 -12.56 -25.93
C LEU A 95 -10.76 -11.15 -26.51
N ASP A 96 -10.98 -10.09 -25.71
CA ASP A 96 -10.66 -8.73 -26.09
C ASP A 96 -9.18 -8.43 -25.77
N PRO A 97 -8.30 -8.35 -26.79
CA PRO A 97 -6.87 -8.14 -26.60
C PRO A 97 -6.52 -6.69 -26.21
N LEU A 98 -7.50 -5.77 -26.18
CA LEU A 98 -7.24 -4.36 -25.94
C LEU A 98 -7.26 -3.98 -24.45
N GLU A 99 -8.01 -4.65 -23.57
CA GLU A 99 -7.90 -4.49 -22.10
C GLU A 99 -8.36 -5.74 -21.34
N SER A 100 -7.42 -6.45 -20.70
CA SER A 100 -7.75 -7.50 -19.73
C SER A 100 -7.93 -6.88 -18.34
N LYS A 101 -9.03 -7.22 -17.65
CA LYS A 101 -9.35 -6.70 -16.32
C LYS A 101 -9.81 -7.76 -15.34
N ASP A 102 -9.30 -7.72 -14.11
CA ASP A 102 -9.85 -8.47 -12.98
C ASP A 102 -10.82 -7.57 -12.20
N GLN A 103 -11.91 -8.11 -11.67
CA GLN A 103 -12.98 -7.37 -11.00
C GLN A 103 -13.48 -8.10 -9.75
N TRP A 104 -13.75 -7.34 -8.69
CA TRP A 104 -14.38 -7.86 -7.47
C TRP A 104 -15.12 -6.74 -6.77
N TYR A 105 -15.94 -7.10 -5.77
CA TYR A 105 -16.60 -6.12 -4.92
C TYR A 105 -15.92 -6.04 -3.55
N LYS A 106 -15.76 -4.81 -3.06
CA LYS A 106 -15.34 -4.48 -1.70
C LYS A 106 -16.34 -3.50 -1.12
N ASP A 107 -17.00 -3.85 -0.02
CA ASP A 107 -17.99 -2.98 0.64
C ASP A 107 -19.05 -2.40 -0.32
N GLN A 108 -19.52 -3.24 -1.25
CA GLN A 108 -20.47 -2.89 -2.34
C GLN A 108 -19.89 -2.02 -3.47
N GLU A 109 -18.62 -1.65 -3.41
CA GLU A 109 -17.94 -0.94 -4.48
C GLU A 109 -17.24 -1.91 -5.44
N LEU A 110 -17.36 -1.63 -6.75
CA LEU A 110 -16.67 -2.40 -7.79
C LEU A 110 -15.21 -1.96 -7.90
N CYS A 111 -14.29 -2.87 -7.58
CA CYS A 111 -12.87 -2.72 -7.79
C CYS A 111 -12.44 -3.37 -9.11
N SER A 112 -11.38 -2.85 -9.73
CA SER A 112 -10.78 -3.48 -10.90
C SER A 112 -9.27 -3.27 -11.02
N LEU A 113 -8.61 -4.22 -11.69
CA LEU A 113 -7.20 -4.24 -12.04
C LEU A 113 -7.05 -4.41 -13.54
N HIS A 114 -6.43 -3.45 -14.23
CA HIS A 114 -6.12 -3.51 -15.65
C HIS A 114 -4.70 -4.05 -15.86
N TYR A 115 -4.49 -4.85 -16.90
CA TYR A 115 -3.16 -5.35 -17.25
C TYR A 115 -3.03 -5.63 -18.75
N SER A 116 -1.81 -5.53 -19.24
CA SER A 116 -1.46 -5.92 -20.61
C SER A 116 -1.16 -7.41 -20.65
N ARG A 117 -1.73 -8.13 -21.62
CA ARG A 117 -1.58 -9.58 -21.74
C ARG A 117 -0.15 -9.96 -22.14
N SER A 118 0.41 -10.94 -21.44
CA SER A 118 1.50 -11.78 -21.93
C SER A 118 0.91 -12.96 -22.71
N LEU A 119 1.38 -13.19 -23.95
CA LEU A 119 0.69 -13.98 -24.97
C LEU A 119 0.67 -15.51 -24.76
N GLU A 120 1.38 -16.08 -23.79
CA GLU A 120 1.61 -17.53 -23.77
C GLU A 120 1.78 -18.13 -22.36
N LEU A 121 0.73 -18.63 -21.72
CA LEU A 121 0.86 -19.64 -20.65
C LEU A 121 -0.37 -20.56 -20.60
N SER A 122 -0.23 -21.80 -21.08
CA SER A 122 -1.14 -22.90 -20.73
C SER A 122 -0.94 -23.27 -19.25
N ASN A 123 -2.02 -23.48 -18.48
CA ASN A 123 -2.07 -23.66 -17.01
C ASN A 123 -1.81 -22.40 -16.15
N SER A 124 -2.12 -21.20 -16.68
CA SER A 124 -2.08 -19.95 -15.91
C SER A 124 -2.97 -19.96 -14.67
N ASP A 125 -4.12 -20.62 -14.74
CA ASP A 125 -5.21 -20.43 -13.77
C ASP A 125 -4.93 -21.14 -12.44
N ILE A 126 -4.45 -22.39 -12.50
CA ILE A 126 -4.03 -23.15 -11.31
C ILE A 126 -2.83 -22.46 -10.65
N THR A 127 -1.88 -21.97 -11.45
CA THR A 127 -0.70 -21.26 -10.93
C THR A 127 -1.11 -19.97 -10.23
N HIS A 128 -1.98 -19.17 -10.85
CA HIS A 128 -2.53 -17.96 -10.24
C HIS A 128 -3.29 -18.28 -8.95
N PHE A 129 -4.13 -19.32 -8.95
CA PHE A 129 -4.89 -19.73 -7.77
C PHE A 129 -4.00 -20.21 -6.62
N ALA A 130 -2.91 -20.93 -6.92
CA ALA A 130 -1.91 -21.30 -5.91
C ALA A 130 -1.24 -20.07 -5.27
N TRP A 131 -0.92 -19.04 -6.07
CA TRP A 131 -0.44 -17.75 -5.55
C TRP A 131 -1.48 -17.10 -4.64
N VAL A 132 -2.74 -17.04 -5.08
CA VAL A 132 -3.83 -16.49 -4.28
C VAL A 132 -3.92 -17.17 -2.91
N LEU A 133 -3.98 -18.50 -2.86
CA LEU A 133 -4.09 -19.24 -1.60
C LEU A 133 -2.86 -19.06 -0.71
N ALA A 134 -1.65 -19.09 -1.28
CA ALA A 134 -0.42 -18.89 -0.53
C ALA A 134 -0.34 -17.48 0.08
N LEU A 135 -0.71 -16.44 -0.68
CA LEU A 135 -0.69 -15.05 -0.21
C LEU A 135 -1.79 -14.79 0.83
N LEU A 136 -2.95 -15.44 0.73
CA LEU A 136 -3.97 -15.41 1.78
C LEU A 136 -3.46 -16.07 3.08
N CYS A 137 -2.67 -17.15 2.99
CA CYS A 137 -2.03 -17.76 4.18
C CYS A 137 -1.00 -16.83 4.85
N LEU A 138 -0.42 -15.90 4.08
CA LEU A 138 0.44 -14.83 4.58
C LEU A 138 -0.34 -13.64 5.13
N ASP A 139 -1.67 -13.73 5.19
CA ASP A 139 -2.55 -12.74 5.81
C ASP A 139 -2.50 -11.37 5.11
N LEU A 140 -2.28 -11.39 3.79
CA LEU A 140 -2.40 -10.21 2.94
C LEU A 140 -3.89 -9.91 2.67
N PRO A 141 -4.29 -8.61 2.62
CA PRO A 141 -5.62 -8.23 2.15
C PRO A 141 -5.90 -8.77 0.74
N LEU A 142 -7.16 -9.11 0.44
CA LEU A 142 -7.55 -9.71 -0.83
C LEU A 142 -7.09 -8.90 -2.05
N GLU A 143 -7.12 -7.58 -1.97
CA GLU A 143 -6.71 -6.68 -3.05
C GLU A 143 -5.20 -6.76 -3.30
N ASP A 144 -4.40 -6.87 -2.24
CA ASP A 144 -2.95 -7.08 -2.33
C ASP A 144 -2.62 -8.47 -2.86
N VAL A 145 -3.40 -9.48 -2.46
CA VAL A 145 -3.31 -10.85 -2.99
C VAL A 145 -3.53 -10.84 -4.50
N LEU A 146 -4.59 -10.18 -4.96
CA LEU A 146 -4.92 -10.09 -6.39
C LEU A 146 -3.84 -9.35 -7.18
N VAL A 147 -3.35 -8.22 -6.67
CA VAL A 147 -2.29 -7.45 -7.32
C VAL A 147 -1.01 -8.28 -7.46
N LEU A 148 -0.60 -8.96 -6.39
CA LEU A 148 0.67 -9.67 -6.36
C LEU A 148 0.59 -11.01 -7.10
N ALA A 149 -0.52 -11.74 -7.00
CA ALA A 149 -0.77 -12.95 -7.78
C ALA A 149 -0.80 -12.63 -9.29
N ARG A 150 -1.40 -11.50 -9.67
CA ARG A 150 -1.38 -11.00 -11.04
C ARG A 150 0.04 -10.67 -11.51
N ALA A 151 0.81 -9.95 -10.69
CA ALA A 151 2.20 -9.62 -11.00
C ALA A 151 3.07 -10.86 -11.16
N ALA A 152 2.82 -11.89 -10.35
CA ALA A 152 3.54 -13.16 -10.40
C ALA A 152 3.33 -13.93 -11.72
N MET A 153 2.27 -13.64 -12.48
CA MET A 153 2.05 -14.26 -13.79
C MET A 153 2.99 -13.74 -14.88
N ASN A 154 3.70 -12.65 -14.61
CA ASN A 154 4.67 -12.04 -15.53
C ASN A 154 6.12 -12.39 -15.19
N VAL A 155 6.36 -13.29 -14.24
CA VAL A 155 7.71 -13.73 -13.86
C VAL A 155 7.84 -15.24 -13.93
N SER A 156 9.08 -15.72 -13.92
CA SER A 156 9.34 -17.16 -13.86
C SER A 156 8.80 -17.76 -12.55
N ARG A 157 8.49 -19.05 -12.57
CA ARG A 157 7.92 -19.79 -11.44
C ARG A 157 8.78 -19.77 -10.16
N GLU A 158 10.05 -19.39 -10.24
CA GLU A 158 11.02 -19.34 -9.15
C GLU A 158 11.35 -17.90 -8.74
N THR A 159 10.57 -16.92 -9.22
CA THR A 159 10.86 -15.49 -9.05
C THR A 159 9.71 -14.80 -8.32
N TRP A 160 10.06 -13.92 -7.37
CA TRP A 160 9.11 -13.00 -6.76
C TRP A 160 8.97 -11.75 -7.64
N PRO A 161 7.74 -11.27 -7.94
CA PRO A 161 7.55 -10.08 -8.77
C PRO A 161 8.07 -8.82 -8.05
N ALA A 162 8.96 -8.10 -8.72
CA ALA A 162 9.61 -6.90 -8.17
C ALA A 162 9.61 -5.69 -9.12
N GLU A 163 9.55 -5.91 -10.43
CA GLU A 163 9.53 -4.82 -11.41
C GLU A 163 8.11 -4.29 -11.62
N SER A 164 7.95 -2.97 -11.66
CA SER A 164 6.68 -2.28 -11.78
C SER A 164 5.94 -2.61 -13.06
N SER A 165 6.65 -3.02 -14.12
CA SER A 165 6.08 -3.47 -15.40
C SER A 165 5.25 -4.74 -15.28
N TYR A 166 5.52 -5.58 -14.26
CA TYR A 166 4.78 -6.81 -14.01
C TYR A 166 3.45 -6.57 -13.31
N PHE A 167 3.33 -5.46 -12.59
CA PHE A 167 2.17 -5.20 -11.74
C PHE A 167 0.97 -4.68 -12.54
N PRO A 168 -0.26 -5.08 -12.19
CA PRO A 168 -1.46 -4.51 -12.79
C PRO A 168 -1.66 -3.06 -12.34
N LYS A 169 -2.53 -2.34 -13.05
CA LYS A 169 -2.95 -0.98 -12.72
C LYS A 169 -4.35 -0.98 -12.11
N PRO A 170 -4.51 -0.63 -10.82
CA PRO A 170 -5.82 -0.39 -10.24
C PRO A 170 -6.57 0.74 -10.93
N THR A 171 -7.86 0.57 -11.12
CA THR A 171 -8.74 1.62 -11.65
C THR A 171 -8.88 2.76 -10.66
N ILE A 172 -8.76 3.99 -11.16
CA ILE A 172 -9.19 5.19 -10.43
C ILE A 172 -10.60 5.52 -10.92
N LYS A 173 -11.55 5.80 -10.01
CA LYS A 173 -12.95 6.07 -10.40
C LYS A 173 -13.01 7.21 -11.44
N GLN A 174 -13.83 6.99 -12.48
CA GLN A 174 -13.91 7.83 -13.70
C GLN A 174 -14.33 9.30 -13.48
N GLY A 175 -14.77 9.71 -12.28
CA GLY A 175 -15.01 11.13 -11.95
C GLY A 175 -13.74 12.01 -11.99
N PHE A 176 -12.56 11.39 -12.06
CA PHE A 176 -11.26 12.05 -12.00
C PHE A 176 -10.48 12.08 -13.33
N LEU A 177 -11.02 11.49 -14.40
CA LEU A 177 -10.20 10.87 -15.44
C LEU A 177 -10.53 11.33 -16.87
N ALA A 178 -10.94 12.60 -17.06
CA ALA A 178 -11.01 13.15 -18.41
C ALA A 178 -9.61 13.48 -18.98
N THR A 179 -8.61 13.83 -18.16
CA THR A 179 -7.21 14.05 -18.61
C THR A 179 -6.18 13.82 -17.48
N ASN A 180 -5.84 12.55 -17.18
CA ASN A 180 -4.79 12.24 -16.19
C ASN A 180 -3.38 12.77 -16.55
N ASP A 181 -3.19 13.29 -17.76
CA ASP A 181 -1.92 13.94 -18.15
C ASP A 181 -1.74 15.35 -17.55
N ASP A 182 -2.81 15.98 -17.03
CA ASP A 182 -2.77 17.37 -16.56
C ASP A 182 -2.63 17.52 -15.02
N LEU A 183 -2.80 16.44 -14.25
CA LEU A 183 -2.60 16.50 -12.80
C LEU A 183 -1.11 16.54 -12.45
N ALA A 184 -0.63 17.74 -12.11
CA ALA A 184 0.75 17.98 -11.70
C ALA A 184 0.79 18.57 -10.29
N PHE A 185 1.18 17.76 -9.30
CA PHE A 185 1.48 18.22 -7.95
C PHE A 185 2.95 18.66 -7.86
N PRO A 186 3.29 19.61 -6.97
CA PRO A 186 4.68 19.99 -6.73
C PRO A 186 5.54 18.78 -6.35
N VAL A 187 6.70 18.65 -6.98
CA VAL A 187 7.67 17.58 -6.70
C VAL A 187 8.38 17.87 -5.38
N MET A 188 8.50 16.85 -4.53
CA MET A 188 9.38 16.88 -3.37
C MET A 188 10.58 15.97 -3.60
N HIS A 189 11.75 16.35 -3.11
CA HIS A 189 12.92 15.48 -3.10
C HIS A 189 13.09 14.82 -1.74
N LYS A 190 13.81 13.69 -1.70
CA LYS A 190 14.10 12.98 -0.44
C LYS A 190 14.78 13.91 0.57
N ASP A 191 15.68 14.78 0.11
CA ASP A 191 16.40 15.78 0.91
C ASP A 191 15.48 16.87 1.52
N ASN A 192 14.27 17.05 0.98
CA ASN A 192 13.27 17.96 1.55
C ASN A 192 12.53 17.35 2.74
N LEU A 193 12.67 16.04 2.96
CA LEU A 193 12.06 15.31 4.06
C LEU A 193 13.03 15.14 5.24
N GLY A 194 12.47 14.82 6.40
CA GLY A 194 13.21 14.52 7.61
C GLY A 194 12.29 13.81 8.59
N LEU A 195 12.48 14.02 9.90
CA LEU A 195 11.51 13.55 10.89
C LEU A 195 10.17 14.24 10.61
N TYR A 196 9.10 13.44 10.51
CA TYR A 196 7.77 13.92 10.19
C TYR A 196 6.82 13.71 11.38
N PRO A 197 6.69 14.67 12.30
CA PRO A 197 5.69 14.57 13.35
C PRO A 197 4.28 14.75 12.78
N VAL A 198 3.33 13.93 13.24
CA VAL A 198 1.89 14.17 13.06
C VAL A 198 1.32 14.55 14.42
N VAL A 199 0.75 15.75 14.53
CA VAL A 199 0.30 16.34 15.79
C VAL A 199 -1.12 16.90 15.67
N ASP A 200 -1.82 17.02 16.80
CA ASP A 200 -3.24 17.40 16.84
C ASP A 200 -3.49 18.86 17.26
N SER A 201 -2.44 19.63 17.55
CA SER A 201 -2.57 21.02 18.01
C SER A 201 -1.52 21.96 17.41
N VAL A 202 -1.89 23.23 17.33
CA VAL A 202 -1.01 24.33 16.90
C VAL A 202 0.14 24.55 17.89
N ASP A 203 -0.10 24.31 19.18
CA ASP A 203 0.93 24.43 20.23
C ASP A 203 2.05 23.43 20.00
N TRP A 204 1.71 22.19 19.61
CA TRP A 204 2.69 21.19 19.21
C TRP A 204 3.47 21.61 17.96
N ILE A 205 2.79 22.19 16.97
CA ILE A 205 3.47 22.71 15.78
C ILE A 205 4.48 23.76 16.19
N GLU A 206 4.08 24.80 16.92
CA GLU A 206 5.01 25.85 17.32
C GLU A 206 6.18 25.30 18.15
N CYS A 207 5.91 24.40 19.09
CA CYS A 207 6.92 23.75 19.92
C CYS A 207 7.98 23.02 19.08
N LEU A 208 7.54 22.19 18.12
CA LEU A 208 8.44 21.37 17.30
C LEU A 208 9.21 22.21 16.27
N LEU A 209 8.57 23.25 15.70
CA LEU A 209 9.24 24.19 14.81
C LEU A 209 10.35 24.97 15.54
N LYS A 210 10.14 25.40 16.80
CA LYS A 210 11.18 26.00 17.66
C LYS A 210 12.33 25.03 17.96
N MET A 211 12.09 23.72 17.90
CA MET A 211 13.11 22.68 18.06
C MET A 211 13.83 22.32 16.76
N GLY A 212 13.46 22.93 15.63
CA GLY A 212 14.14 22.76 14.35
C GLY A 212 13.52 21.72 13.42
N VAL A 213 12.35 21.16 13.76
CA VAL A 213 11.59 20.32 12.82
C VAL A 213 11.16 21.17 11.62
N LYS A 214 11.33 20.64 10.40
CA LYS A 214 11.05 21.37 9.15
C LYS A 214 9.90 20.82 8.32
N ILE A 215 9.38 19.66 8.69
CA ILE A 215 8.18 19.08 8.08
C ILE A 215 7.28 18.52 9.20
N ILE A 216 6.00 18.85 9.14
CA ILE A 216 5.04 18.49 10.19
C ILE A 216 3.62 18.47 9.63
N GLN A 217 2.76 17.63 10.19
CA GLN A 217 1.34 17.59 9.85
C GLN A 217 0.46 17.98 11.02
N LEU A 218 -0.49 18.87 10.76
CA LEU A 218 -1.62 19.11 11.64
C LEU A 218 -2.74 18.12 11.32
N ARG A 219 -3.12 17.31 12.30
CA ARG A 219 -4.22 16.34 12.21
C ARG A 219 -5.23 16.54 13.33
N MET A 220 -6.20 17.43 13.08
CA MET A 220 -7.32 17.67 13.99
C MET A 220 -8.50 16.76 13.63
N LYS A 221 -8.74 15.72 14.42
CA LYS A 221 -9.80 14.73 14.14
C LYS A 221 -11.23 15.26 14.35
N ASN A 222 -11.39 16.26 15.23
CA ASN A 222 -12.70 16.81 15.54
C ASN A 222 -13.04 17.94 14.56
N THR A 223 -13.84 17.63 13.54
CA THR A 223 -14.29 18.58 12.52
C THR A 223 -15.23 19.65 13.07
N GLU A 224 -15.88 19.39 14.22
CA GLU A 224 -16.77 20.33 14.92
C GLU A 224 -16.02 21.20 15.94
N HIS A 225 -14.69 21.11 16.00
CA HIS A 225 -13.92 21.94 16.90
C HIS A 225 -14.15 23.42 16.57
N PRO A 226 -14.63 24.26 17.52
CA PRO A 226 -15.06 25.64 17.24
C PRO A 226 -13.94 26.49 16.62
N ASP A 227 -12.70 26.22 16.99
CA ASP A 227 -11.52 26.92 16.48
C ASP A 227 -10.77 26.21 15.34
N LEU A 228 -11.38 25.21 14.68
CA LEU A 228 -10.70 24.42 13.63
C LEU A 228 -10.08 25.30 12.53
N GLU A 229 -10.87 26.20 11.94
CA GLU A 229 -10.38 27.10 10.87
C GLU A 229 -9.25 28.01 11.40
N LEU A 230 -9.42 28.58 12.60
CA LEU A 230 -8.42 29.42 13.23
C LEU A 230 -7.11 28.66 13.49
N ASN A 231 -7.19 27.40 13.92
CA ASN A 231 -6.03 26.57 14.20
C ASN A 231 -5.28 26.20 12.91
N ILE A 232 -6.00 25.84 11.84
CA ILE A 232 -5.39 25.58 10.53
C ILE A 232 -4.69 26.85 9.99
N ILE A 233 -5.34 28.01 10.06
CA ILE A 233 -4.73 29.29 9.67
C ILE A 233 -3.44 29.56 10.47
N LYS A 234 -3.47 29.37 11.78
CA LYS A 234 -2.29 29.55 12.63
C LYS A 234 -1.17 28.58 12.28
N ALA A 235 -1.49 27.30 12.05
CA ALA A 235 -0.51 26.29 11.66
C ALA A 235 0.20 26.65 10.34
N ILE A 236 -0.56 27.10 9.33
CA ILE A 236 -0.01 27.54 8.05
C ILE A 236 0.92 28.75 8.23
N LYS A 237 0.48 29.76 8.99
CA LYS A 237 1.30 30.96 9.30
C LYS A 237 2.58 30.60 10.06
N LEU A 238 2.52 29.63 10.97
CA LEU A 238 3.71 29.12 11.66
C LEU A 238 4.67 28.44 10.67
N GLY A 239 4.16 27.61 9.76
CA GLY A 239 4.97 27.03 8.69
C GLY A 239 5.73 28.09 7.89
N GLN A 240 5.03 29.11 7.42
CA GLN A 240 5.62 30.24 6.70
C GLN A 240 6.69 30.97 7.54
N ARG A 241 6.37 31.29 8.81
CA ARG A 241 7.27 32.00 9.72
C ARG A 241 8.58 31.25 9.98
N TYR A 242 8.53 29.92 10.12
CA TYR A 242 9.70 29.10 10.43
C TYR A 242 10.35 28.48 9.18
N GLY A 243 9.85 28.78 7.98
CA GLY A 243 10.30 28.16 6.73
C GLY A 243 10.17 26.64 6.78
N ALA A 244 9.00 26.16 7.20
CA ALA A 244 8.69 24.75 7.40
C ALA A 244 7.49 24.31 6.57
N GLN A 245 7.50 23.04 6.19
CA GLN A 245 6.51 22.37 5.38
C GLN A 245 5.40 21.84 6.29
N VAL A 246 4.33 22.64 6.45
CA VAL A 246 3.18 22.27 7.27
C VAL A 246 2.09 21.68 6.37
N PHE A 247 1.82 20.39 6.55
CA PHE A 247 0.73 19.68 5.88
C PHE A 247 -0.55 19.74 6.71
N ILE A 248 -1.68 19.99 6.04
CA ILE A 248 -3.01 19.98 6.66
C ILE A 248 -3.71 18.67 6.31
N ASN A 249 -4.09 17.89 7.31
CA ASN A 249 -4.81 16.64 7.11
C ASN A 249 -6.28 16.91 6.74
N ASP A 250 -6.79 16.25 5.70
CA ASP A 250 -8.17 16.18 5.20
C ASP A 250 -8.83 17.51 4.74
N HIS A 251 -8.53 18.65 5.37
CA HIS A 251 -9.18 19.95 5.15
C HIS A 251 -8.66 20.70 3.90
N TRP A 252 -8.75 20.06 2.74
CA TRP A 252 -8.16 20.56 1.49
C TRP A 252 -8.76 21.88 1.01
N GLN A 253 -10.07 22.12 1.17
CA GLN A 253 -10.68 23.40 0.77
C GLN A 253 -10.07 24.58 1.54
N LEU A 254 -9.87 24.41 2.85
CA LEU A 254 -9.29 25.44 3.69
C LEU A 254 -7.79 25.61 3.40
N ALA A 255 -7.09 24.51 3.14
CA ALA A 255 -5.70 24.54 2.73
C ALA A 255 -5.51 25.34 1.43
N ILE A 256 -6.39 25.18 0.43
CA ILE A 256 -6.40 26.00 -0.79
C ILE A 256 -6.65 27.47 -0.44
N LYS A 257 -7.74 27.77 0.29
CA LYS A 257 -8.12 29.14 0.68
C LYS A 257 -6.98 29.89 1.39
N GLN A 258 -6.16 29.19 2.16
CA GLN A 258 -5.07 29.75 2.95
C GLN A 258 -3.69 29.54 2.33
N GLN A 259 -3.60 29.00 1.11
CA GLN A 259 -2.36 28.72 0.39
C GLN A 259 -1.36 27.94 1.27
N ALA A 260 -1.84 26.84 1.86
CA ALA A 260 -1.01 25.95 2.65
C ALA A 260 0.16 25.39 1.81
N PHE A 261 1.21 24.90 2.49
CA PHE A 261 2.29 24.19 1.80
C PHE A 261 1.77 22.93 1.10
N GLY A 262 0.90 22.18 1.77
CA GLY A 262 0.29 20.99 1.21
C GLY A 262 -0.80 20.39 2.08
N VAL A 263 -1.43 19.35 1.53
CA VAL A 263 -2.47 18.55 2.18
C VAL A 263 -2.05 17.09 2.28
N HIS A 264 -2.54 16.41 3.31
CA HIS A 264 -2.42 14.96 3.42
C HIS A 264 -3.82 14.35 3.41
N LEU A 265 -4.04 13.36 2.54
CA LEU A 265 -5.34 12.71 2.31
C LEU A 265 -5.23 11.20 2.48
N GLY A 266 -6.29 10.57 3.01
CA GLY A 266 -6.49 9.13 3.00
C GLY A 266 -7.11 8.62 1.68
N GLN A 267 -7.31 7.30 1.59
CA GLN A 267 -7.96 6.68 0.43
C GLN A 267 -9.41 7.13 0.25
N GLU A 268 -10.15 7.30 1.34
CA GLU A 268 -11.54 7.77 1.32
C GLU A 268 -11.63 9.24 0.90
N ASP A 269 -10.68 10.07 1.34
CA ASP A 269 -10.66 11.49 1.03
C ASP A 269 -10.40 11.75 -0.46
N ILE A 270 -9.50 10.97 -1.08
CA ILE A 270 -9.22 11.12 -2.52
C ILE A 270 -10.39 10.69 -3.41
N GLU A 271 -11.43 10.02 -2.88
CA GLU A 271 -12.66 9.76 -3.64
C GLU A 271 -13.55 10.99 -3.77
N THR A 272 -13.41 11.97 -2.86
CA THR A 272 -14.33 13.12 -2.76
C THR A 272 -13.64 14.47 -2.92
N ALA A 273 -12.33 14.53 -2.70
CA ALA A 273 -11.54 15.75 -2.86
C ALA A 273 -11.40 16.15 -4.34
N ASP A 274 -11.49 17.44 -4.64
CA ASP A 274 -11.19 17.95 -5.97
C ASP A 274 -9.67 18.07 -6.16
N LEU A 275 -9.06 16.98 -6.66
CA LEU A 275 -7.62 16.88 -6.88
C LEU A 275 -7.11 17.88 -7.92
N GLU A 276 -7.94 18.26 -8.89
CA GLU A 276 -7.60 19.26 -9.91
C GLU A 276 -7.51 20.65 -9.28
N GLN A 277 -8.43 21.03 -8.39
CA GLN A 277 -8.34 22.27 -7.63
C GLN A 277 -7.12 22.30 -6.71
N ILE A 278 -6.78 21.18 -6.05
CA ILE A 278 -5.57 21.08 -5.22
C ILE A 278 -4.31 21.30 -6.06
N ALA A 279 -4.22 20.63 -7.22
CA ALA A 279 -3.11 20.77 -8.15
C ALA A 279 -3.00 22.21 -8.70
N LYS A 280 -4.11 22.81 -9.16
CA LYS A 280 -4.18 24.20 -9.65
C LYS A 280 -3.77 25.22 -8.59
N ALA A 281 -4.07 24.96 -7.33
CA ALA A 281 -3.66 25.80 -6.21
C ALA A 281 -2.14 25.67 -5.89
N GLY A 282 -1.43 24.73 -6.50
CA GLY A 282 0.00 24.53 -6.31
C GLY A 282 0.35 23.89 -4.96
N LEU A 283 -0.59 23.20 -4.32
CA LEU A 283 -0.38 22.54 -3.03
C LEU A 283 0.35 21.20 -3.22
N CYS A 284 1.29 20.88 -2.33
CA CYS A 284 1.84 19.53 -2.24
C CYS A 284 0.75 18.54 -1.79
N LEU A 285 0.74 17.33 -2.36
CA LEU A 285 -0.21 16.28 -2.01
C LEU A 285 0.52 15.07 -1.42
N GLY A 286 0.21 14.75 -0.16
CA GLY A 286 0.59 13.49 0.47
C GLY A 286 -0.59 12.52 0.51
N ILE A 287 -0.38 11.24 0.20
CA ILE A 287 -1.45 10.24 0.24
C ILE A 287 -1.03 9.03 1.08
N SER A 288 -1.90 8.59 1.99
CA SER A 288 -1.71 7.36 2.78
C SER A 288 -2.03 6.09 1.99
N THR A 289 -1.20 5.06 2.16
CA THR A 289 -1.40 3.72 1.56
C THR A 289 -1.15 2.60 2.58
N HIS A 290 -1.93 1.53 2.43
CA HIS A 290 -1.99 0.38 3.34
C HIS A 290 -1.64 -0.96 2.69
N GLY A 291 -1.23 -0.94 1.41
CA GLY A 291 -0.96 -2.15 0.63
C GLY A 291 -0.51 -1.87 -0.80
N TYR A 292 -0.22 -2.94 -1.54
CA TYR A 292 0.09 -2.92 -2.98
C TYR A 292 -1.01 -2.26 -3.81
N TYR A 293 -2.27 -2.60 -3.54
CA TYR A 293 -3.41 -2.07 -4.31
C TYR A 293 -3.49 -0.55 -4.20
N GLU A 294 -3.52 -0.03 -2.97
CA GLU A 294 -3.57 1.41 -2.72
C GLU A 294 -2.32 2.12 -3.23
N LEU A 295 -1.14 1.49 -3.08
CA LEU A 295 0.12 2.05 -3.57
C LEU A 295 0.10 2.28 -5.09
N LEU A 296 -0.24 1.25 -5.86
CA LEU A 296 -0.29 1.33 -7.32
C LEU A 296 -1.43 2.24 -7.80
N ARG A 297 -2.53 2.31 -7.04
CA ARG A 297 -3.62 3.24 -7.28
C ARG A 297 -3.14 4.69 -7.17
N VAL A 298 -2.53 5.06 -6.04
CA VAL A 298 -2.14 6.46 -5.80
C VAL A 298 -0.90 6.88 -6.58
N ALA A 299 -0.01 5.95 -6.93
CA ALA A 299 1.18 6.27 -7.73
C ALA A 299 0.82 6.83 -9.12
N GLN A 300 -0.32 6.43 -9.68
CA GLN A 300 -0.86 6.99 -10.93
C GLN A 300 -1.21 8.48 -10.82
N LEU A 301 -1.50 8.98 -9.61
CA LEU A 301 -1.79 10.40 -9.33
C LEU A 301 -0.53 11.26 -9.19
N LYS A 302 0.67 10.65 -9.19
CA LYS A 302 1.96 11.33 -9.01
C LYS A 302 1.98 12.31 -7.81
N PRO A 303 1.58 11.87 -6.59
CA PRO A 303 1.56 12.75 -5.43
C PRO A 303 2.97 13.24 -5.06
N SER A 304 3.03 14.33 -4.29
CA SER A 304 4.28 14.90 -3.78
C SER A 304 5.03 13.93 -2.86
N TYR A 305 4.32 13.08 -2.10
CA TYR A 305 4.89 11.92 -1.40
C TYR A 305 3.82 10.87 -1.11
N ILE A 306 4.26 9.64 -0.80
CA ILE A 306 3.38 8.53 -0.40
C ILE A 306 3.69 8.13 1.04
N ALA A 307 2.68 8.06 1.90
CA ALA A 307 2.82 7.55 3.27
C ALA A 307 2.51 6.06 3.31
N LEU A 308 3.48 5.25 3.77
CA LEU A 308 3.37 3.80 3.90
C LEU A 308 3.04 3.47 5.37
N GLY A 309 1.84 2.98 5.65
CA GLY A 309 1.46 2.67 7.02
C GLY A 309 0.18 1.85 7.19
N HIS A 310 -0.11 1.32 8.37
CA HIS A 310 0.72 1.37 9.57
C HIS A 310 1.74 0.22 9.57
N ILE A 311 3.00 0.50 9.92
CA ILE A 311 4.08 -0.51 9.88
C ILE A 311 4.02 -1.47 11.07
N PHE A 312 3.75 -0.95 12.26
CA PHE A 312 3.64 -1.71 13.52
C PHE A 312 2.30 -1.42 14.20
N PRO A 313 1.86 -2.27 15.17
CA PRO A 313 0.67 -2.01 15.96
C PRO A 313 0.64 -0.58 16.54
N THR A 314 -0.50 0.08 16.44
CA THR A 314 -0.67 1.45 16.91
C THR A 314 -2.03 1.65 17.57
N THR A 315 -2.06 2.48 18.61
CA THR A 315 -3.30 2.90 19.30
C THR A 315 -3.76 4.29 18.84
N THR A 316 -3.00 4.96 17.98
CA THR A 316 -3.26 6.36 17.57
C THR A 316 -4.44 6.49 16.60
N LYS A 317 -4.73 5.44 15.83
CA LYS A 317 -5.88 5.33 14.90
C LYS A 317 -6.37 3.89 14.96
N GLN A 318 -7.69 3.67 14.94
CA GLN A 318 -8.24 2.34 14.69
C GLN A 318 -7.96 1.99 13.23
N MET A 319 -7.21 0.92 13.01
CA MET A 319 -6.81 0.50 11.68
C MET A 319 -7.70 -0.66 11.23
N PRO A 320 -8.27 -0.61 10.00
CA PRO A 320 -9.08 -1.70 9.47
C PRO A 320 -8.23 -2.92 9.05
N SER A 321 -6.92 -2.72 8.89
CA SER A 321 -5.96 -3.75 8.48
C SER A 321 -5.00 -4.12 9.61
N LYS A 322 -4.29 -5.24 9.44
CA LYS A 322 -3.15 -5.61 10.28
C LYS A 322 -1.89 -4.80 9.91
N PRO A 323 -0.90 -4.67 10.81
CA PRO A 323 0.34 -3.97 10.51
C PRO A 323 1.06 -4.60 9.31
N GLN A 324 1.64 -3.75 8.46
CA GLN A 324 2.34 -4.21 7.25
C GLN A 324 3.66 -4.94 7.56
N GLY A 325 4.36 -4.52 8.61
CA GLY A 325 5.69 -5.02 8.96
C GLY A 325 6.79 -4.60 7.98
N LEU A 326 8.02 -4.95 8.35
CA LEU A 326 9.24 -4.51 7.64
C LEU A 326 9.41 -5.18 6.27
N VAL A 327 8.93 -6.42 6.11
CA VAL A 327 9.02 -7.18 4.84
C VAL A 327 8.23 -6.47 3.75
N ARG A 328 6.94 -6.22 3.99
CA ARG A 328 6.08 -5.50 3.04
C ARG A 328 6.58 -4.08 2.81
N LEU A 329 7.00 -3.35 3.85
CA LEU A 329 7.59 -2.02 3.71
C LEU A 329 8.78 -2.00 2.73
N LYS A 330 9.70 -2.96 2.87
CA LYS A 330 10.87 -3.08 1.98
C LYS A 330 10.44 -3.35 0.54
N LEU A 331 9.49 -4.26 0.33
CA LEU A 331 8.98 -4.59 -1.00
C LEU A 331 8.23 -3.41 -1.64
N TYR A 332 7.47 -2.63 -0.86
CA TYR A 332 6.82 -1.40 -1.33
C TYR A 332 7.83 -0.35 -1.74
N GLN A 333 8.87 -0.14 -0.93
CA GLN A 333 9.93 0.80 -1.26
C GLN A 333 10.65 0.39 -2.56
N GLN A 334 10.96 -0.90 -2.73
CA GLN A 334 11.57 -1.42 -3.95
C GLN A 334 10.69 -1.19 -5.19
N LEU A 335 9.38 -1.45 -5.09
CA LEU A 335 8.44 -1.24 -6.18
C LEU A 335 8.32 0.25 -6.57
N ILE A 336 8.33 1.16 -5.60
CA ILE A 336 8.29 2.61 -5.86
C ILE A 336 9.59 3.09 -6.52
N ASP A 337 10.74 2.61 -6.03
CA ASP A 337 12.04 2.95 -6.62
C ASP A 337 12.16 2.39 -8.05
N ASP A 338 11.57 1.22 -8.34
CA ASP A 338 11.54 0.66 -9.69
C ASP A 338 10.58 1.43 -10.62
N LEU A 339 9.38 1.79 -10.13
CA LEU A 339 8.43 2.60 -10.89
C LEU A 339 9.06 3.91 -11.38
N ALA A 340 9.85 4.57 -10.52
CA ALA A 340 10.56 5.79 -10.88
C ALA A 340 11.59 5.55 -12.00
N LYS A 341 12.35 4.45 -11.91
CA LYS A 341 13.37 4.09 -12.91
C LYS A 341 12.75 3.71 -14.24
N SER A 342 11.71 2.88 -14.23
CA SER A 342 11.10 2.32 -15.45
C SER A 342 10.31 3.37 -16.25
N THR A 343 9.75 4.38 -15.58
CA THR A 343 8.98 5.45 -16.21
C THR A 343 9.78 6.74 -16.45
N GLY A 344 11.02 6.81 -15.96
CA GLY A 344 11.89 7.98 -16.09
C GLY A 344 11.42 9.21 -15.31
N ILE A 345 10.52 9.03 -14.33
CA ILE A 345 10.04 10.11 -13.45
C ILE A 345 10.95 10.27 -12.22
N ASN A 346 10.85 11.42 -11.56
CA ASN A 346 11.52 11.62 -10.27
C ASN A 346 10.99 10.62 -9.23
N PRO A 347 11.85 10.01 -8.40
CA PRO A 347 11.42 9.12 -7.33
C PRO A 347 10.47 9.84 -6.37
N ILE A 348 9.26 9.30 -6.22
CA ILE A 348 8.28 9.81 -5.27
C ILE A 348 8.80 9.51 -3.85
N PRO A 349 9.03 10.52 -3.01
CA PRO A 349 9.47 10.28 -1.64
C PRO A 349 8.44 9.48 -0.83
N THR A 350 8.91 8.66 0.09
CA THR A 350 8.07 7.81 0.94
C THR A 350 8.22 8.17 2.41
N VAL A 351 7.11 8.11 3.15
CA VAL A 351 7.07 8.39 4.58
C VAL A 351 6.53 7.15 5.29
N ALA A 352 7.35 6.45 6.06
CA ALA A 352 6.86 5.33 6.87
C ALA A 352 6.13 5.84 8.12
N ILE A 353 4.96 5.30 8.43
CA ILE A 353 4.19 5.70 9.62
C ILE A 353 3.54 4.49 10.31
N GLY A 354 3.31 4.61 11.62
CA GLY A 354 2.47 3.68 12.39
C GLY A 354 3.28 2.79 13.33
N GLY A 355 3.16 3.06 14.64
CA GLY A 355 3.86 2.33 15.69
C GLY A 355 5.39 2.49 15.69
N ILE A 356 5.91 3.50 14.99
CA ILE A 356 7.34 3.79 14.91
C ILE A 356 7.80 4.53 16.18
N ASP A 357 8.87 4.03 16.80
CA ASP A 357 9.56 4.61 17.95
C ASP A 357 11.09 4.44 17.81
N LEU A 358 11.86 4.86 18.83
CA LEU A 358 13.32 4.75 18.79
C LEU A 358 13.85 3.31 18.82
N ASN A 359 13.04 2.32 19.22
CA ASN A 359 13.45 0.92 19.25
C ASN A 359 13.41 0.28 17.86
N ASN A 360 12.53 0.73 16.97
CA ASN A 360 12.33 0.15 15.65
C ASN A 360 12.68 1.09 14.47
N ALA A 361 12.87 2.39 14.72
CA ALA A 361 13.15 3.40 13.69
C ALA A 361 14.31 3.04 12.76
N ALA A 362 15.40 2.47 13.30
CA ALA A 362 16.55 2.08 12.50
C ALA A 362 16.21 0.98 11.48
N GLN A 363 15.38 0.01 11.87
CA GLN A 363 14.96 -1.07 10.98
C GLN A 363 14.03 -0.57 9.88
N VAL A 364 13.12 0.36 10.22
CA VAL A 364 12.24 1.02 9.25
C VAL A 364 13.06 1.83 8.24
N TRP A 365 14.03 2.60 8.73
CA TRP A 365 14.88 3.41 7.86
C TRP A 365 15.73 2.56 6.91
N GLN A 366 16.22 1.40 7.38
CA GLN A 366 16.94 0.43 6.53
C GLN A 366 16.09 -0.15 5.39
N CYS A 367 14.76 -0.04 5.43
CA CYS A 367 13.91 -0.40 4.30
C CYS A 367 14.05 0.57 3.11
N GLY A 368 14.70 1.73 3.29
CA GLY A 368 15.01 2.69 2.23
C GLY A 368 14.00 3.82 2.06
N VAL A 369 13.11 4.02 3.03
CA VAL A 369 12.14 5.11 3.01
C VAL A 369 12.82 6.49 3.10
N SER A 370 12.13 7.53 2.64
CA SER A 370 12.67 8.89 2.65
C SER A 370 12.43 9.64 3.96
N SER A 371 11.53 9.15 4.82
CA SER A 371 11.14 9.83 6.07
C SER A 371 10.51 8.86 7.07
N LEU A 372 10.67 9.19 8.36
CA LEU A 372 10.00 8.53 9.46
C LEU A 372 8.94 9.46 10.04
N ALA A 373 7.67 9.04 9.99
CA ALA A 373 6.58 9.74 10.64
C ALA A 373 6.21 9.15 11.99
N VAL A 374 6.03 10.02 12.98
CA VAL A 374 5.80 9.66 14.37
C VAL A 374 4.76 10.56 15.03
N VAL A 375 4.07 10.00 16.02
CA VAL A 375 3.12 10.74 16.88
C VAL A 375 3.62 10.70 18.31
N ARG A 376 3.30 9.61 19.01
CA ARG A 376 3.58 9.42 20.44
C ARG A 376 5.06 9.40 20.78
N ALA A 377 5.91 8.90 19.88
CA ALA A 377 7.36 8.88 20.09
C ALA A 377 7.97 10.29 20.25
N VAL A 378 7.24 11.35 19.88
CA VAL A 378 7.63 12.75 20.07
C VAL A 378 6.71 13.42 21.11
N THR A 379 5.39 13.24 21.01
CA THR A 379 4.42 13.93 21.87
C THR A 379 4.35 13.39 23.29
N GLU A 380 4.71 12.13 23.51
CA GLU A 380 4.74 11.46 24.83
C GLU A 380 6.17 11.18 25.32
N ALA A 381 7.18 11.72 24.62
CA ALA A 381 8.58 11.55 25.02
C ALA A 381 8.88 12.28 26.34
N ARG A 382 9.64 11.64 27.24
CA ARG A 382 10.14 12.29 28.47
C ARG A 382 10.96 13.55 28.16
N ASN A 383 11.69 13.54 27.04
CA ASN A 383 12.40 14.69 26.53
C ASN A 383 12.25 14.74 24.99
N THR A 384 11.34 15.58 24.51
CA THR A 384 11.03 15.72 23.08
C THR A 384 12.24 16.12 22.24
N ARG A 385 13.09 17.03 22.73
CA ARG A 385 14.29 17.47 22.01
C ARG A 385 15.28 16.32 21.79
N SER A 386 15.51 15.53 22.85
CA SER A 386 16.37 14.34 22.75
C SER A 386 15.79 13.29 21.80
N ALA A 387 14.47 13.07 21.82
CA ALA A 387 13.83 12.16 20.88
C ALA A 387 14.04 12.60 19.42
N ILE A 388 13.81 13.88 19.11
CA ILE A 388 14.05 14.45 17.78
C ILE A 388 15.50 14.25 17.34
N GLN A 389 16.46 14.53 18.23
CA GLN A 389 17.88 14.34 17.94
C GLN A 389 18.20 12.87 17.62
N SER A 390 17.68 11.93 18.40
CA SER A 390 17.89 10.50 18.18
C SER A 390 17.34 10.04 16.82
N PHE A 391 16.12 10.47 16.45
CA PHE A 391 15.58 10.17 15.12
C PHE A 391 16.44 10.74 14.00
N ASN A 392 16.87 12.01 14.12
CA ASN A 392 17.75 12.64 13.14
C ASN A 392 19.08 11.89 12.99
N SER A 393 19.67 11.44 14.10
CA SER A 393 20.90 10.63 14.06
C SER A 393 20.69 9.30 13.33
N ILE A 394 19.57 8.62 13.53
CA ILE A 394 19.24 7.37 12.82
C ILE A 394 19.18 7.60 11.30
N MET A 395 18.57 8.70 10.87
CA MET A 395 18.43 9.05 9.45
C MET A 395 19.76 9.53 8.83
N GLN A 396 20.67 10.12 9.62
CA GLN A 396 21.98 10.58 9.13
C GLN A 396 23.04 9.47 9.01
N VAL A 397 23.13 8.57 10.00
CA VAL A 397 24.19 7.53 10.07
C VAL A 397 24.14 6.55 8.89
N SER A 398 22.94 6.28 8.43
CA SER A 398 22.61 5.37 7.33
C SER A 398 22.87 5.96 5.95
N GLU A 399 22.68 7.27 5.74
CA GLU A 399 23.09 7.94 4.50
C GLU A 399 24.60 7.88 4.27
N LEU A 400 25.39 8.01 5.35
CA LEU A 400 26.85 7.89 5.30
C LEU A 400 27.29 6.46 4.96
N ASN A 401 26.65 5.44 5.54
CA ASN A 401 26.94 4.04 5.24
C ASN A 401 26.57 3.67 3.79
N LEU A 402 25.42 4.13 3.29
CA LEU A 402 25.00 3.91 1.89
C LEU A 402 25.95 4.61 0.88
N ARG A 403 26.51 5.77 1.24
CA ARG A 403 27.52 6.47 0.41
C ARG A 403 28.88 5.77 0.46
N ALA A 404 29.25 5.17 1.59
CA ALA A 404 30.48 4.39 1.73
C ALA A 404 30.42 3.07 0.94
N GLU A 405 29.30 2.35 0.96
CA GLU A 405 29.12 1.12 0.18
C GLU A 405 29.12 1.35 -1.34
N ARG A 406 28.63 2.49 -1.81
CA ARG A 406 28.70 2.89 -3.24
C ARG A 406 30.11 3.29 -3.70
N ARG A 407 30.99 3.67 -2.77
CA ARG A 407 32.41 3.91 -3.02
C ARG A 407 33.18 2.64 -2.66
N GLY A 408 33.16 1.64 -3.55
CA GLY A 408 33.84 0.35 -3.31
C GLY A 408 35.33 0.50 -2.92
N PRO A 409 35.98 -0.57 -2.43
CA PRO A 409 37.30 -0.54 -1.78
C PRO A 409 38.50 -0.21 -2.70
N HIS A 410 38.28 0.38 -3.87
CA HIS A 410 39.33 0.74 -4.84
C HIS A 410 39.37 2.24 -5.13
N ALA A 411 39.46 3.06 -4.09
CA ALA A 411 39.83 4.46 -4.22
C ALA A 411 40.81 4.85 -3.11
N PHE A 412 42.08 4.46 -3.29
CA PHE A 412 43.24 5.13 -2.73
C PHE A 412 44.22 5.43 -3.86
#